data_AF-A0A7C6NYW4-F1
#
_entry.id   AF-A0A7C6NYW4-F1
#
_cell.length_a   1.000
_cell.length_b   1.000
_cell.length_c   1.000
_cell.angle_alpha   90.00
_cell.angle_beta   90.00
_cell.angle_gamma   90.00
#
_symmetry.space_group_name_H-M   'P 1'
#
loop_
_entity.id
_entity.type
_entity.pdbx_description
1 polymer ?
#
loop_
_entity_poly.entity_id
_entity_poly.type
_entity_poly.pdbx_seq_one_letter_code
_entity_poly.pdbx_strand_id
1 'polypeptide(L)'
;MKKHAKLIGAIVALLCVGIAAMLVNNLLNINLNKITQQKGYTITNQNEKAIKVTINKKKLPINIDFAQGVSFAKDDIILYQTDTSTMYLKSIEYANSDTEFLSLTFDFDYVLPEEAKIIVPYNVLIKDNKISYSWGVAPYSKQVKDISKVFDNAISLHGTGPSEQFSIYLKANVFSEAKDEISFIIGGFNELSYIRKL
;
A
#
# COMPACT_ATOMS: atom_id res chain seq x y z
N MET A 1 -36.55 29.86 -33.80
CA MET A 1 -36.74 28.68 -32.93
C MET A 1 -36.00 27.41 -33.37
N LYS A 2 -36.10 26.93 -34.63
CA LYS A 2 -35.49 25.65 -35.07
C LYS A 2 -33.95 25.54 -34.95
N LYS A 3 -33.19 26.64 -35.07
CA LYS A 3 -31.71 26.63 -34.93
C LYS A 3 -31.24 26.37 -33.50
N HIS A 4 -31.90 26.96 -32.50
CA HIS A 4 -31.55 26.77 -31.08
C HIS A 4 -31.84 25.35 -30.60
N ALA A 5 -32.92 24.72 -31.08
CA ALA A 5 -33.24 23.33 -30.76
C ALA A 5 -32.18 22.33 -31.29
N LYS A 6 -31.61 22.58 -32.48
CA LYS A 6 -30.53 21.75 -33.04
C LYS A 6 -29.21 21.91 -32.29
N LEU A 7 -28.88 23.13 -31.84
CA LEU A 7 -27.68 23.40 -31.04
C LEU A 7 -27.77 22.75 -29.65
N ILE A 8 -28.93 22.87 -28.99
CA ILE A 8 -29.18 22.22 -27.68
C ILE A 8 -29.11 20.70 -27.82
N GLY A 9 -29.71 20.12 -28.87
CA GLY A 9 -29.63 18.68 -29.13
C GLY A 9 -28.20 18.16 -29.34
N ALA A 10 -27.36 18.93 -30.03
CA ALA A 10 -25.94 18.57 -30.23
C ALA A 10 -25.13 18.62 -28.92
N ILE A 11 -25.39 19.61 -28.05
CA ILE A 11 -24.74 19.72 -26.74
C ILE A 11 -25.14 18.57 -25.82
N VAL A 12 -26.42 18.20 -25.78
CA VAL A 12 -26.90 17.07 -24.98
C VAL A 12 -26.30 15.74 -25.48
N ALA A 13 -26.23 15.52 -26.80
CA ALA A 13 -25.60 14.32 -27.35
C ALA A 13 -24.11 14.22 -26.99
N LEU A 14 -23.36 15.34 -27.06
CA LEU A 14 -21.95 15.39 -26.65
C LEU A 14 -21.76 15.09 -25.16
N LEU A 15 -22.64 15.62 -24.30
CA LEU A 15 -22.63 15.31 -22.87
C LEU A 15 -22.92 13.83 -22.61
N CYS A 16 -23.90 13.23 -23.29
CA CYS A 16 -24.20 11.80 -23.18
C CYS A 16 -23.03 10.93 -23.63
N VAL A 17 -22.35 11.27 -24.73
CA VAL A 17 -21.16 10.56 -25.20
C VAL A 17 -20.00 10.71 -24.20
N GLY A 18 -19.79 11.90 -23.64
CA GLY A 18 -18.78 12.14 -22.61
C GLY A 18 -19.03 11.32 -21.33
N ILE A 19 -20.28 11.28 -20.86
CA ILE A 19 -20.70 10.47 -19.70
C ILE A 19 -20.53 8.98 -20.00
N ALA A 20 -20.93 8.52 -21.19
CA ALA A 20 -20.74 7.13 -21.60
C ALA A 20 -19.26 6.75 -21.68
N ALA A 21 -18.41 7.61 -22.24
CA ALA A 21 -16.96 7.39 -22.30
C ALA A 21 -16.33 7.35 -20.90
N MET A 22 -16.74 8.24 -19.98
CA MET A 22 -16.30 8.20 -18.58
C MET A 22 -16.74 6.92 -17.87
N LEU A 23 -17.98 6.49 -18.06
CA LEU A 23 -18.50 5.23 -17.49
C LEU A 23 -17.73 4.02 -18.04
N VAL A 24 -17.46 3.98 -19.34
CA VAL A 24 -16.69 2.92 -19.99
C VAL A 24 -15.25 2.91 -19.47
N ASN A 25 -14.59 4.07 -19.36
CA ASN A 25 -13.25 4.15 -18.80
C ASN A 25 -13.21 3.70 -17.33
N ASN A 26 -14.21 4.11 -16.53
CA ASN A 26 -14.36 3.64 -15.15
C ASN A 26 -14.76 2.17 -15.05
N LEU A 27 -15.33 1.55 -16.08
CA LEU A 27 -15.61 0.11 -16.15
C LEU A 27 -14.35 -0.67 -16.54
N LEU A 28 -13.55 -0.14 -17.46
CA LEU A 28 -12.37 -0.79 -18.01
C LEU A 28 -11.14 -0.69 -17.10
N ASN A 29 -10.96 0.41 -16.37
CA ASN A 29 -9.80 0.55 -15.48
C ASN A 29 -9.97 -0.33 -14.24
N ILE A 30 -9.19 -1.40 -14.20
CA ILE A 30 -9.00 -2.22 -13.02
C ILE A 30 -8.36 -1.39 -11.90
N ASN A 31 -8.87 -1.54 -10.68
CA ASN A 31 -8.27 -0.96 -9.50
C ASN A 31 -8.52 -1.88 -8.31
N LEU A 32 -7.74 -1.69 -7.24
CA LEU A 32 -7.78 -2.54 -6.07
C LEU A 32 -9.18 -2.58 -5.44
N ASN A 33 -9.86 -1.43 -5.38
CA ASN A 33 -11.21 -1.34 -4.83
C ASN A 33 -12.24 -2.19 -5.59
N LYS A 34 -12.14 -2.32 -6.92
CA LYS A 34 -13.03 -3.22 -7.68
C LYS A 34 -12.78 -4.68 -7.35
N ILE A 35 -11.51 -5.07 -7.18
CA ILE A 35 -11.12 -6.43 -6.82
C ILE A 35 -11.63 -6.75 -5.41
N THR A 36 -11.30 -5.90 -4.44
CA THR A 36 -11.65 -6.14 -3.03
C THR A 36 -13.13 -6.02 -2.75
N GLN A 37 -13.85 -5.14 -3.46
CA GLN A 37 -15.32 -5.06 -3.42
C GLN A 37 -16.02 -6.07 -4.36
N GLN A 38 -15.28 -6.97 -5.01
CA GLN A 38 -15.80 -7.97 -5.96
C GLN A 38 -16.71 -7.41 -7.07
N LYS A 39 -16.43 -6.18 -7.51
CA LYS A 39 -17.14 -5.46 -8.59
C LYS A 39 -16.56 -5.86 -9.95
N GLY A 40 -17.12 -6.89 -10.56
CA GLY A 40 -16.61 -7.47 -11.81
C GLY A 40 -15.42 -8.42 -11.62
N TYR A 41 -15.08 -8.73 -10.37
CA TYR A 41 -14.02 -9.65 -9.98
C TYR A 41 -14.51 -10.56 -8.84
N THR A 42 -13.89 -11.71 -8.69
CA THR A 42 -14.11 -12.65 -7.59
C THR A 42 -12.78 -12.88 -6.89
N ILE A 43 -12.77 -12.75 -5.57
CA ILE A 43 -11.63 -13.20 -4.75
C ILE A 43 -11.73 -14.72 -4.66
N THR A 44 -10.71 -15.42 -5.14
CA THR A 44 -10.67 -16.88 -5.20
C THR A 44 -9.97 -17.49 -4.00
N ASN A 45 -9.00 -16.77 -3.42
CA ASN A 45 -8.26 -17.24 -2.24
C ASN A 45 -7.62 -16.07 -1.48
N GLN A 46 -7.39 -16.26 -0.18
CA GLN A 46 -6.67 -15.33 0.70
C GLN A 46 -5.78 -16.15 1.64
N ASN A 47 -4.46 -15.96 1.56
CA ASN A 47 -3.50 -16.62 2.45
C ASN A 47 -2.72 -15.60 3.26
N GLU A 48 -2.47 -15.90 4.53
CA GLU A 48 -1.56 -15.08 5.33
C GLU A 48 -0.10 -15.26 4.87
N LYS A 49 0.65 -14.16 4.86
CA LYS A 49 2.05 -14.11 4.49
C LYS A 49 2.85 -13.24 5.46
N ALA A 50 4.04 -13.71 5.81
CA ALA A 50 5.05 -12.92 6.51
C ALA A 50 6.13 -12.46 5.52
N ILE A 51 6.56 -11.21 5.65
CA ILE A 51 7.57 -10.57 4.80
C ILE A 51 8.70 -10.06 5.69
N LYS A 52 9.93 -10.45 5.34
CA LYS A 52 11.14 -9.83 5.89
C LYS A 52 11.36 -8.50 5.17
N VAL A 53 11.28 -7.41 5.92
CA VAL A 53 11.65 -6.07 5.47
C VAL A 53 13.14 -5.85 5.72
N THR A 54 13.84 -5.24 4.77
CA THR A 54 15.26 -4.88 4.93
C THR A 54 15.52 -3.54 4.26
N ILE A 55 15.79 -2.52 5.07
CA ILE A 55 16.16 -1.18 4.62
C ILE A 55 17.69 -1.09 4.65
N ASN A 56 18.31 -1.02 3.47
CA ASN A 56 19.75 -0.80 3.35
C ASN A 56 20.05 0.68 3.56
N LYS A 57 20.82 1.01 4.60
CA LYS A 57 21.13 2.41 4.94
C LYS A 57 21.96 3.12 3.87
N LYS A 58 22.68 2.39 3.01
CA LYS A 58 23.42 2.98 1.88
C LYS A 58 22.52 3.50 0.76
N LYS A 59 21.25 3.07 0.71
CA LYS A 59 20.23 3.61 -0.21
C LYS A 59 19.52 4.84 0.36
N LEU A 60 19.73 5.16 1.63
CA LEU A 60 19.15 6.34 2.27
C LEU A 60 20.04 7.57 2.04
N PRO A 61 19.46 8.78 2.01
CA PRO A 61 20.23 10.01 2.05
C PRO A 61 21.13 10.07 3.28
N ILE A 62 22.34 10.62 3.13
CA ILE A 62 23.37 10.65 4.20
C ILE A 62 22.93 11.55 5.37
N ASN A 63 22.23 12.64 5.09
CA ASN A 63 21.80 13.64 6.08
C ASN A 63 20.29 13.82 6.03
N ILE A 64 19.56 12.87 6.62
CA ILE A 64 18.10 12.99 6.74
C ILE A 64 17.76 13.94 7.89
N ASP A 65 17.03 15.00 7.59
CA ASP A 65 16.35 15.80 8.60
C ASP A 65 15.00 15.16 8.93
N PHE A 66 14.95 14.34 9.99
CA PHE A 66 13.74 13.63 10.39
C PHE A 66 12.61 14.55 10.87
N ALA A 67 12.91 15.81 11.21
CA ALA A 67 11.89 16.79 11.59
C ALA A 67 11.10 17.30 10.38
N GLN A 68 11.75 17.41 9.22
CA GLN A 68 11.09 17.70 7.94
C GLN A 68 10.56 16.45 7.25
N GLY A 69 11.11 15.29 7.62
CA GLY A 69 10.82 14.02 6.99
C GLY A 69 11.54 13.88 5.65
N VAL A 70 11.65 12.64 5.19
CA VAL A 70 12.10 12.30 3.85
C VAL A 70 11.04 11.43 3.19
N SER A 71 10.73 11.73 1.93
CA SER A 71 9.82 10.95 1.10
C SER A 71 10.57 10.30 -0.04
N PHE A 72 10.09 9.14 -0.45
CA PHE A 72 10.67 8.32 -1.50
C PHE A 72 9.59 8.01 -2.56
N ALA A 73 10.02 7.97 -3.81
CA ALA A 73 9.22 7.45 -4.91
C ALA A 73 9.20 5.92 -4.89
N LYS A 74 8.26 5.34 -5.63
CA LYS A 74 8.00 3.89 -5.63
C LYS A 74 9.21 3.01 -5.98
N ASP A 75 10.14 3.53 -6.77
CA ASP A 75 11.29 2.78 -7.28
C ASP A 75 12.59 3.08 -6.50
N ASP A 76 12.56 3.98 -5.50
CA ASP A 76 13.77 4.39 -4.77
C ASP A 76 14.21 3.30 -3.78
N ILE A 77 13.28 2.85 -2.93
CA ILE A 77 13.56 1.89 -1.85
C ILE A 77 12.49 0.79 -1.86
N ILE A 78 12.66 -0.15 -2.79
CA ILE A 78 11.86 -1.37 -2.85
C ILE A 78 12.25 -2.31 -1.70
N LEU A 79 11.25 -2.78 -0.96
CA LEU A 79 11.41 -3.64 0.22
C LEU A 79 10.93 -5.07 -0.04
N TYR A 80 9.96 -5.22 -0.93
CA TYR A 80 9.45 -6.51 -1.37
C TYR A 80 8.81 -6.35 -2.74
N GLN A 81 8.99 -7.33 -3.63
CA GLN A 81 8.46 -7.26 -4.99
C GLN A 81 8.03 -8.65 -5.49
N THR A 82 6.89 -8.69 -6.16
CA THR A 82 6.42 -9.76 -7.05
C THR A 82 6.09 -9.16 -8.42
N ASP A 83 5.67 -9.98 -9.36
CA ASP A 83 5.24 -9.52 -10.69
C ASP A 83 4.06 -8.52 -10.66
N THR A 84 3.32 -8.49 -9.56
CA THR A 84 2.02 -7.81 -9.41
C THR A 84 1.95 -6.86 -8.22
N SER A 85 2.94 -6.89 -7.31
CA SER A 85 2.92 -6.12 -6.08
C SER A 85 4.33 -5.64 -5.73
N THR A 86 4.47 -4.35 -5.52
CA THR A 86 5.72 -3.73 -5.05
C THR A 86 5.40 -3.02 -3.75
N MET A 87 6.08 -3.41 -2.67
CA MET A 87 6.06 -2.68 -1.40
C MET A 87 7.34 -1.86 -1.30
N TYR A 88 7.20 -0.57 -1.04
CA TYR A 88 8.31 0.37 -0.97
C TYR A 88 8.22 1.23 0.30
N LEU A 89 9.38 1.73 0.73
CA LEU A 89 9.42 2.71 1.82
C LEU A 89 8.94 4.05 1.25
N LYS A 90 7.85 4.60 1.79
CA LYS A 90 7.26 5.86 1.33
C LYS A 90 7.89 7.06 2.01
N SER A 91 8.06 6.99 3.33
CA SER A 91 8.65 8.08 4.09
C SER A 91 9.30 7.62 5.40
N ILE A 92 10.18 8.46 5.91
CA ILE A 92 10.74 8.40 7.26
C ILE A 92 10.64 9.79 7.88
N GLU A 93 10.04 9.90 9.06
CA GLU A 93 9.92 11.16 9.81
C GLU A 93 9.82 10.88 11.31
N TYR A 94 10.01 11.89 12.17
CA TYR A 94 9.70 11.76 13.59
C TYR A 94 8.20 11.53 13.84
N ALA A 95 7.88 10.65 14.78
CA ALA A 95 6.51 10.30 15.12
C ALA A 95 5.84 11.38 15.99
N ASN A 96 4.76 12.01 15.53
CA ASN A 96 3.87 12.87 16.36
C ASN A 96 4.61 13.93 17.22
N SER A 97 5.64 14.60 16.67
CA SER A 97 6.52 15.55 17.38
C SER A 97 7.43 14.94 18.46
N ASP A 98 7.35 13.64 18.69
CA ASP A 98 8.25 12.88 19.53
C ASP A 98 9.51 12.47 18.74
N THR A 99 10.67 12.74 19.33
CA THR A 99 11.96 12.41 18.73
C THR A 99 12.50 11.03 19.12
N GLU A 100 11.81 10.33 20.03
CA GLU A 100 12.16 8.97 20.44
C GLU A 100 11.88 7.94 19.34
N PHE A 101 10.89 8.20 18.48
CA PHE A 101 10.46 7.28 17.43
C PHE A 101 10.46 7.91 16.05
N LEU A 102 10.87 7.13 15.07
CA LEU A 102 10.69 7.39 13.65
C LEU A 102 9.47 6.62 13.15
N SER A 103 8.59 7.29 12.43
CA SER A 103 7.54 6.68 11.62
C SER A 103 8.13 6.25 10.28
N LEU A 104 8.16 4.94 10.03
CA LEU A 104 8.45 4.37 8.72
C LEU A 104 7.13 4.06 8.03
N THR A 105 6.78 4.79 6.98
CA THR A 105 5.55 4.58 6.22
C THR A 105 5.82 3.72 5.01
N PHE A 106 5.00 2.68 4.82
CA PHE A 106 5.09 1.74 3.72
C PHE A 106 3.90 1.92 2.80
N ASP A 107 4.16 1.86 1.49
CA ASP A 107 3.13 2.00 0.46
C ASP A 107 3.31 0.93 -0.62
N PHE A 108 2.27 0.76 -1.44
CA PHE A 108 2.19 -0.31 -2.41
C PHE A 108 1.89 0.22 -3.81
N ASP A 109 2.57 -0.37 -4.79
CA ASP A 109 2.23 -0.22 -6.21
C ASP A 109 1.79 -1.59 -6.76
N TYR A 110 0.75 -1.59 -7.60
CA TYR A 110 0.16 -2.82 -8.11
C TYR A 110 0.09 -2.83 -9.63
N VAL A 111 0.50 -3.96 -10.21
CA VAL A 111 0.15 -4.33 -11.58
C VAL A 111 -1.03 -5.28 -11.49
N LEU A 112 -2.18 -4.84 -11.99
CA LEU A 112 -3.45 -5.55 -11.86
C LEU A 112 -3.88 -6.11 -13.22
N PRO A 113 -3.50 -7.34 -13.59
CA PRO A 113 -4.09 -8.04 -14.73
C PRO A 113 -5.50 -8.58 -14.39
N GLU A 114 -6.18 -9.22 -15.34
CA GLU A 114 -7.54 -9.75 -15.12
C GLU A 114 -7.62 -10.90 -14.10
N GLU A 115 -6.51 -11.62 -13.94
CA GLU A 115 -6.32 -12.67 -12.94
C GLU A 115 -4.91 -12.56 -12.36
N ALA A 116 -4.83 -12.50 -11.03
CA ALA A 116 -3.54 -12.44 -10.36
C ALA A 116 -3.65 -12.76 -8.87
N LYS A 117 -2.46 -12.85 -8.29
CA LYS A 117 -2.21 -12.85 -6.86
C LYS A 117 -1.52 -11.53 -6.50
N ILE A 118 -2.00 -10.83 -5.48
CA ILE A 118 -1.42 -9.57 -4.99
C ILE A 118 -1.19 -9.63 -3.48
N ILE A 119 -0.29 -8.79 -2.97
CA ILE A 119 -0.02 -8.66 -1.54
C ILE A 119 -0.64 -7.36 -1.02
N VAL A 120 -1.58 -7.46 -0.09
CA VAL A 120 -2.20 -6.29 0.55
C VAL A 120 -2.01 -6.32 2.08
N PRO A 121 -1.98 -5.17 2.78
CA PRO A 121 -1.74 -5.13 4.23
C PRO A 121 -3.00 -5.35 5.08
N TYR A 122 -4.09 -5.84 4.49
CA TYR A 122 -5.39 -6.04 5.15
C TYR A 122 -6.11 -7.28 4.63
N ASN A 123 -7.03 -7.81 5.43
CA ASN A 123 -7.87 -8.93 5.04
C ASN A 123 -9.21 -8.41 4.49
N VAL A 124 -9.70 -9.04 3.42
CA VAL A 124 -11.06 -8.79 2.92
C VAL A 124 -12.00 -9.79 3.56
N LEU A 125 -12.95 -9.31 4.35
CA LEU A 125 -13.94 -10.11 5.03
C LEU A 125 -15.25 -10.10 4.22
N ILE A 126 -15.71 -11.28 3.83
CA ILE A 126 -16.93 -11.45 3.03
C ILE A 126 -17.92 -12.24 3.87
N LYS A 127 -18.99 -11.59 4.32
CA LYS A 127 -20.05 -12.23 5.10
C LYS A 127 -21.42 -11.72 4.66
N ASP A 128 -22.36 -12.62 4.36
CA ASP A 128 -23.73 -12.29 3.96
C ASP A 128 -23.78 -11.26 2.80
N ASN A 129 -22.91 -11.42 1.79
CA ASN A 129 -22.71 -10.49 0.66
C ASN A 129 -22.29 -9.06 1.06
N LYS A 130 -21.89 -8.83 2.32
CA LYS A 130 -21.27 -7.60 2.78
C LYS A 130 -19.76 -7.76 2.81
N ILE A 131 -19.08 -6.73 2.34
CA ILE A 131 -17.62 -6.65 2.30
C ILE A 131 -17.19 -5.68 3.39
N SER A 132 -16.34 -6.16 4.29
CA SER A 132 -15.64 -5.35 5.27
C SER A 132 -14.15 -5.68 5.22
N TYR A 133 -13.37 -4.90 5.97
CA TYR A 133 -11.92 -5.02 6.00
C TYR A 133 -11.48 -5.19 7.45
N SER A 134 -10.48 -6.03 7.67
CA SER A 134 -9.76 -6.06 8.94
C SER A 134 -8.27 -5.85 8.72
N TRP A 135 -7.62 -5.37 9.76
CA TRP A 135 -6.18 -5.22 9.81
C TRP A 135 -5.51 -6.59 9.64
N GLY A 136 -4.51 -6.65 8.77
CA GLY A 136 -3.71 -7.84 8.56
C GLY A 136 -2.37 -7.72 9.27
N VAL A 137 -1.65 -6.61 9.03
CA VAL A 137 -0.22 -6.54 9.35
C VAL A 137 0.09 -6.29 10.82
N ALA A 138 1.09 -7.02 11.33
CA ALA A 138 1.71 -6.77 12.62
C ALA A 138 3.17 -7.21 12.63
N PRO A 139 4.07 -6.57 13.40
CA PRO A 139 5.40 -7.10 13.61
C PRO A 139 5.33 -8.53 14.18
N TYR A 140 6.00 -9.49 13.53
CA TYR A 140 6.09 -10.87 14.04
C TYR A 140 6.83 -10.92 15.38
N SER A 141 7.79 -10.00 15.54
CA SER A 141 8.44 -9.70 16.80
C SER A 141 8.72 -8.20 16.87
N LYS A 142 9.03 -7.69 18.07
CA LYS A 142 9.49 -6.30 18.24
C LYS A 142 11.00 -6.15 18.01
N GLN A 143 11.66 -7.14 17.43
CA GLN A 143 13.10 -7.12 17.18
C GLN A 143 13.43 -6.45 15.85
N VAL A 144 14.49 -5.66 15.85
CA VAL A 144 15.16 -5.15 14.66
C VAL A 144 16.57 -5.70 14.61
N LYS A 145 17.05 -6.03 13.42
CA LYS A 145 18.40 -6.54 13.20
C LYS A 145 19.17 -5.57 12.30
N ASP A 146 20.43 -5.38 12.67
CA ASP A 146 21.52 -4.98 11.78
C ASP A 146 22.39 -6.22 11.56
N ILE A 147 23.34 -6.18 10.63
CA ILE A 147 24.20 -7.33 10.29
C ILE A 147 24.89 -7.92 11.54
N SER A 148 25.39 -7.05 12.44
CA SER A 148 26.16 -7.47 13.61
C SER A 148 25.42 -7.37 14.94
N LYS A 149 24.17 -6.88 14.96
CA LYS A 149 23.49 -6.53 16.22
C LYS A 149 21.99 -6.76 16.13
N VAL A 150 21.41 -7.22 17.23
CA VAL A 150 19.96 -7.32 17.42
C VAL A 150 19.52 -6.29 18.44
N PHE A 151 18.43 -5.60 18.14
CA PHE A 151 17.80 -4.60 18.99
C PHE A 151 16.42 -5.11 19.41
N ASP A 152 16.25 -5.37 20.70
CA ASP A 152 14.98 -5.82 21.27
C ASP A 152 14.04 -4.63 21.54
N ASN A 153 12.73 -4.89 21.44
CA ASN A 153 11.69 -3.87 21.67
C ASN A 153 11.92 -2.57 20.88
N ALA A 154 12.35 -2.71 19.63
CA ALA A 154 12.77 -1.63 18.74
C ALA A 154 11.62 -1.08 17.89
N ILE A 155 10.59 -1.89 17.65
CA ILE A 155 9.47 -1.52 16.77
C ILE A 155 8.09 -1.77 17.36
N SER A 156 7.12 -1.00 16.90
CA SER A 156 5.68 -1.19 17.10
C SER A 156 4.89 -0.78 15.86
N LEU A 157 3.67 -1.31 15.71
CA LEU A 157 2.76 -0.89 14.65
C LEU A 157 2.13 0.45 15.04
N HIS A 158 2.12 1.43 14.13
CA HIS A 158 1.43 2.69 14.35
C HIS A 158 0.60 3.06 13.12
N GLY A 159 -0.69 2.80 13.22
CA GLY A 159 -1.63 3.21 12.19
C GLY A 159 -1.65 2.24 11.01
N THR A 160 -2.83 1.68 10.82
CA THR A 160 -3.24 1.04 9.58
C THR A 160 -4.56 1.73 9.24
N GLY A 161 -4.70 2.23 8.02
CA GLY A 161 -5.93 2.84 7.49
C GLY A 161 -6.51 1.95 6.39
N PRO A 162 -7.83 1.92 6.14
CA PRO A 162 -8.37 1.25 4.97
C PRO A 162 -8.07 2.11 3.75
N SER A 163 -6.81 2.11 3.30
CA SER A 163 -6.27 2.76 2.10
C SER A 163 -4.76 2.53 2.09
N GLU A 164 -4.37 1.32 1.68
CA GLU A 164 -3.07 0.91 1.13
C GLU A 164 -1.80 1.04 2.01
N GLN A 165 -1.70 2.01 2.91
CA GLN A 165 -0.49 2.28 3.67
C GLN A 165 -0.58 1.77 5.11
N PHE A 166 0.58 1.44 5.66
CA PHE A 166 0.76 1.21 7.08
C PHE A 166 2.09 1.81 7.54
N SER A 167 2.21 2.10 8.83
CA SER A 167 3.46 2.61 9.39
C SER A 167 3.95 1.78 10.57
N ILE A 168 5.27 1.69 10.68
CA ILE A 168 5.98 1.08 11.80
C ILE A 168 6.72 2.20 12.53
N TYR A 169 6.53 2.25 13.84
CA TYR A 169 7.37 3.06 14.71
C TYR A 169 8.64 2.31 15.02
N LEU A 170 9.77 2.94 14.72
CA LEU A 170 11.12 2.47 15.01
C LEU A 170 11.76 3.43 16.01
N LYS A 171 12.38 2.91 17.07
CA LYS A 171 13.15 3.77 17.98
C LYS A 171 14.27 4.49 17.23
N ALA A 172 14.37 5.81 17.38
CA ALA A 172 15.33 6.64 16.67
C ALA A 172 16.80 6.30 17.00
N ASN A 173 17.07 5.87 18.24
CA ASN A 173 18.41 5.41 18.61
C ASN A 173 18.79 4.12 17.87
N VAL A 174 17.85 3.20 17.65
CA VAL A 174 18.10 1.98 16.85
C VAL A 174 18.45 2.34 15.42
N PHE A 175 17.73 3.28 14.81
CA PHE A 175 18.08 3.77 13.47
C PHE A 175 19.50 4.34 13.42
N SER A 176 19.90 5.09 14.46
CA SER A 176 21.22 5.72 14.55
C SER A 176 22.35 4.71 14.80
N GLU A 177 22.11 3.74 15.67
CA GLU A 177 23.08 2.71 16.07
C GLU A 177 23.28 1.61 15.02
N ALA A 178 22.25 1.28 14.24
CA ALA A 178 22.37 0.35 13.11
C ALA A 178 23.26 0.95 12.03
N LYS A 179 24.27 0.20 11.56
CA LYS A 179 25.26 0.70 10.60
C LYS A 179 24.90 0.41 9.16
N ASP A 180 24.51 -0.83 8.88
CA ASP A 180 24.37 -1.30 7.50
C ASP A 180 22.90 -1.41 7.09
N GLU A 181 22.09 -2.04 7.93
CA GLU A 181 20.68 -2.28 7.62
C GLU A 181 19.76 -2.17 8.84
N ILE A 182 18.47 -2.00 8.52
CA ILE A 182 17.37 -2.14 9.47
C ILE A 182 16.48 -3.24 8.90
N SER A 183 16.51 -4.43 9.52
CA SER A 183 15.70 -5.57 9.09
C SER A 183 14.81 -6.11 10.19
N PHE A 184 13.58 -6.47 9.83
CA PHE A 184 12.56 -7.02 10.74
C PHE A 184 11.52 -7.79 9.93
N ILE A 185 10.66 -8.56 10.61
CA ILE A 185 9.63 -9.38 9.96
C ILE A 185 8.25 -8.82 10.32
N ILE A 186 7.45 -8.55 9.30
CA ILE A 186 6.04 -8.21 9.44
C ILE A 186 5.22 -9.42 9.00
N GLY A 187 4.35 -9.91 9.87
CA GLY A 187 3.37 -10.96 9.57
C GLY A 187 2.02 -10.36 9.15
N GLY A 188 1.09 -11.24 8.74
CA GLY A 188 -0.30 -10.85 8.54
C GLY A 188 -0.63 -10.14 7.22
N PHE A 189 0.31 -10.08 6.26
CA PHE A 189 -0.06 -9.67 4.91
C PHE A 189 -1.01 -10.69 4.29
N ASN A 190 -1.93 -10.20 3.46
CA ASN A 190 -2.86 -11.05 2.75
C ASN A 190 -2.40 -11.21 1.31
N GLU A 191 -2.03 -12.43 0.96
CA GLU A 191 -1.81 -12.87 -0.41
C GLU A 191 -3.17 -13.19 -1.04
N LEU A 192 -3.76 -12.16 -1.66
CA LEU A 192 -5.11 -12.17 -2.22
C LEU A 192 -5.05 -12.58 -3.69
N SER A 193 -5.73 -13.68 -4.02
CA SER A 193 -5.90 -14.16 -5.39
C SER A 193 -7.28 -13.78 -5.92
N TYR A 194 -7.36 -13.36 -7.17
CA TYR A 194 -8.60 -12.94 -7.80
C TYR A 194 -8.64 -13.27 -9.29
N ILE A 195 -9.86 -13.32 -9.82
CA ILE A 195 -10.14 -13.49 -11.25
C ILE A 195 -11.29 -12.56 -11.67
N ARG A 196 -11.26 -12.06 -12.90
CA ARG A 196 -12.36 -11.30 -13.51
C ARG A 196 -13.60 -12.19 -13.65
N LYS A 197 -14.77 -11.63 -13.33
CA LYS A 197 -16.06 -12.29 -13.60
C LYS A 197 -16.33 -12.23 -15.11
N LEU A 198 -16.52 -13.41 -15.72
CA LEU A 198 -16.97 -13.56 -17.10
C LEU A 198 -18.41 -13.04 -17.28
#